data_AF-A0A7V3L0T6-F1
#
_entry.id   AF-A0A7V3L0T6-F1
#
_cell.length_a   1.000
_cell.length_b   1.000
_cell.length_c   1.000
_cell.angle_alpha   90.00
_cell.angle_beta   90.00
_cell.angle_gamma   90.00
#
_symmetry.space_group_name_H-M   'P 1'
#
loop_
_entity.id
_entity.type
_entity.pdbx_description
1 polymer ?
#
loop_
_entity_poly.entity_id
_entity_poly.type
_entity_poly.pdbx_seq_one_letter_code
_entity_poly.pdbx_strand_id
1 'polypeptide(L)'
;MEAKNKDLFLENLAEELRGIYRADPVNAENLIGRFLAEKLQAYPLPEKINVLKKLSQRFNQTGEGFSDHAIPRELAGLLSALFGKRYSLQDLSSPDALEKLTASLNTVFDTLNQIIGVIQSTLRRKETELETIRLVIGSNIAGESPRGDSLQNYLKQIKDAFLVSHKAFQQAAQAKMGEILQELDPER
;
A
#
# COMPACT_ATOMS: atom_id res chain seq x y z
N MET A 1 1.22 27.18 -44.23
CA MET A 1 -0.11 26.53 -44.18
C MET A 1 -0.10 25.14 -43.53
N GLU A 2 1.05 24.46 -43.36
CA GLU A 2 1.11 23.11 -42.76
C GLU A 2 0.88 23.03 -41.23
N ALA A 3 1.26 24.06 -40.45
CA ALA A 3 1.13 24.02 -38.99
C ALA A 3 -0.33 23.99 -38.52
N LYS A 4 -1.20 24.78 -39.18
CA LYS A 4 -2.62 24.91 -38.84
C LYS A 4 -3.41 23.62 -39.05
N ASN A 5 -2.97 22.77 -39.99
CA ASN A 5 -3.61 21.49 -40.29
C ASN A 5 -3.19 20.40 -39.29
N LYS A 6 -1.96 20.48 -38.76
CA LYS A 6 -1.44 19.57 -37.72
C LYS A 6 -2.07 19.86 -36.36
N ASP A 7 -2.36 21.12 -36.04
CA ASP A 7 -3.03 21.46 -34.79
C ASP A 7 -4.50 21.00 -34.77
N LEU A 8 -5.19 21.13 -35.90
CA LEU A 8 -6.58 20.67 -36.06
C LEU A 8 -6.69 19.14 -36.00
N PHE A 9 -5.68 18.43 -36.54
CA PHE A 9 -5.55 16.98 -36.39
C PHE A 9 -5.37 16.56 -34.92
N LEU A 10 -4.52 17.28 -34.17
CA LEU A 10 -4.30 17.02 -32.75
C LEU A 10 -5.53 17.35 -31.89
N GLU A 11 -6.38 18.28 -32.32
CA GLU A 11 -7.65 18.60 -31.63
C GLU A 11 -8.64 17.46 -31.78
N ASN A 12 -8.88 17.03 -33.01
CA ASN A 12 -9.81 15.95 -33.30
C ASN A 12 -9.37 14.64 -32.61
N LEU A 13 -8.07 14.34 -32.65
CA LEU A 13 -7.53 13.15 -32.02
C LEU A 13 -7.68 13.20 -30.49
N ALA A 14 -7.52 14.37 -29.87
CA ALA A 14 -7.72 14.52 -28.43
C ALA A 14 -9.19 14.35 -28.01
N GLU A 15 -10.13 14.87 -28.80
CA GLU A 15 -11.57 14.70 -28.54
C GLU A 15 -12.02 13.25 -28.73
N GLU A 16 -11.55 12.56 -29.77
CA GLU A 16 -11.85 11.13 -29.99
C GLU A 16 -11.33 10.27 -28.83
N LEU A 17 -10.13 10.54 -28.32
CA LEU A 17 -9.57 9.85 -27.16
C LEU A 17 -10.38 10.10 -25.87
N ARG A 18 -10.83 11.35 -25.65
CA ARG A 18 -11.73 11.68 -24.52
C ARG A 18 -13.07 10.95 -24.65
N GLY A 19 -13.59 10.80 -25.86
CA GLY A 19 -14.79 10.04 -26.15
C GLY A 19 -14.65 8.56 -25.78
N ILE A 20 -13.54 7.93 -26.18
CA ILE A 20 -13.24 6.52 -25.84
C ILE A 20 -13.14 6.34 -24.32
N TYR A 21 -12.40 7.22 -23.64
CA TYR A 21 -12.25 7.15 -22.18
C TYR A 21 -13.59 7.32 -21.44
N ARG A 22 -14.46 8.24 -21.90
CA ARG A 22 -15.78 8.47 -21.29
C ARG A 22 -16.75 7.31 -21.51
N ALA A 23 -16.63 6.60 -22.63
CA ALA A 23 -17.54 5.50 -22.98
C ALA A 23 -17.24 4.23 -22.17
N ASP A 24 -15.97 3.90 -21.96
CA ASP A 24 -15.55 2.74 -21.17
C ASP A 24 -14.22 3.01 -20.46
N PRO A 25 -14.23 3.58 -19.24
CA PRO A 25 -13.02 3.86 -18.48
C PRO A 25 -12.21 2.62 -18.10
N VAL A 26 -12.87 1.46 -17.96
CA VAL A 26 -12.25 0.22 -17.49
C VAL A 26 -11.40 -0.42 -18.60
N ASN A 27 -11.86 -0.35 -19.85
CA ASN A 27 -11.13 -0.86 -21.01
C ASN A 27 -10.44 0.26 -21.83
N ALA A 28 -10.48 1.50 -21.37
CA ALA A 28 -10.01 2.67 -22.10
C ALA A 28 -8.56 2.52 -22.59
N GLU A 29 -7.66 1.96 -21.77
CA GLU A 29 -6.25 1.79 -22.13
C GLU A 29 -6.08 0.92 -23.40
N ASN A 30 -6.76 -0.22 -23.44
CA ASN A 30 -6.71 -1.13 -24.59
C ASN A 30 -7.38 -0.53 -25.83
N LEU A 31 -8.51 0.17 -25.66
CA LEU A 31 -9.25 0.79 -26.76
C LEU A 31 -8.47 1.98 -27.35
N ILE A 32 -7.90 2.83 -26.50
CA ILE A 32 -7.03 3.95 -26.88
C ILE A 32 -5.78 3.44 -27.61
N GLY A 33 -5.16 2.38 -27.08
CA GLY A 33 -3.96 1.77 -27.70
C GLY A 33 -4.22 1.28 -29.12
N ARG A 34 -5.34 0.57 -29.34
CA ARG A 34 -5.75 0.12 -30.68
C ARG A 34 -6.07 1.27 -31.62
N PHE A 35 -6.84 2.24 -31.13
CA PHE A 35 -7.23 3.42 -31.90
C PHE A 35 -6.01 4.25 -32.34
N LEU A 36 -5.04 4.47 -31.45
CA LEU A 36 -3.80 5.16 -31.77
C LEU A 36 -2.91 4.36 -32.74
N ALA A 37 -2.86 3.03 -32.59
CA ALA A 37 -2.11 2.16 -33.49
C ALA A 37 -2.67 2.22 -34.92
N GLU A 38 -3.98 2.26 -35.07
CA GLU A 38 -4.68 2.38 -36.35
C GLU A 38 -4.50 3.77 -36.97
N LYS A 39 -4.81 4.84 -36.23
CA LYS A 39 -4.74 6.23 -36.72
C LYS A 39 -3.31 6.67 -37.06
N LEU A 40 -2.32 6.16 -36.35
CA LEU A 40 -0.90 6.49 -36.57
C LEU A 40 -0.19 5.45 -37.43
N GLN A 41 -0.87 4.47 -38.01
CA GLN A 41 -0.22 3.40 -38.77
C GLN A 41 0.64 3.94 -39.93
N ALA A 42 0.12 4.94 -40.65
CA ALA A 42 0.75 5.54 -41.83
C ALA A 42 1.92 6.51 -41.52
N TYR A 43 2.15 6.84 -40.25
CA TYR A 43 3.19 7.81 -39.87
C TYR A 43 4.55 7.12 -39.63
N PRO A 44 5.68 7.77 -39.94
CA PRO A 44 7.00 7.31 -39.53
C PRO A 44 7.15 7.29 -38.00
N LEU A 45 7.94 6.37 -37.45
CA LEU A 45 8.17 6.24 -36.01
C LEU A 45 8.53 7.57 -35.30
N PRO A 46 9.41 8.44 -35.85
CA PRO A 46 9.72 9.73 -35.24
C PRO A 46 8.51 10.66 -35.16
N GLU A 47 7.62 10.62 -36.15
CA GLU A 47 6.40 11.43 -36.17
C GLU A 47 5.35 10.89 -35.21
N LYS A 48 5.21 9.56 -35.10
CA LYS A 48 4.34 8.94 -34.08
C LYS A 48 4.73 9.40 -32.67
N ILE A 49 6.02 9.34 -32.34
CA ILE A 49 6.53 9.77 -31.04
C ILE A 49 6.24 11.26 -30.82
N ASN A 50 6.42 12.11 -31.85
CA ASN A 50 6.14 13.53 -31.74
C ASN A 50 4.65 13.82 -31.50
N VAL A 51 3.76 13.11 -32.20
CA VAL A 51 2.30 13.23 -32.01
C VAL A 51 1.90 12.78 -30.60
N LEU A 52 2.42 11.65 -30.11
CA LEU A 52 2.14 11.16 -28.76
C LEU A 52 2.64 12.12 -27.67
N LYS A 53 3.83 12.70 -27.84
CA LYS A 53 4.36 13.73 -26.93
C LYS A 53 3.47 14.97 -26.88
N LYS A 54 3.01 15.44 -28.05
CA LYS A 54 2.10 16.60 -28.13
C LYS A 54 0.73 16.31 -27.52
N LEU A 55 0.17 15.13 -27.75
CA LEU A 55 -1.08 14.70 -27.09
C LEU A 55 -0.93 14.63 -25.57
N SER A 56 0.16 14.03 -25.07
CA SER A 56 0.45 13.96 -23.63
C SER A 56 0.59 15.34 -23.01
N GLN A 57 1.36 16.24 -23.64
CA GLN A 57 1.46 17.64 -23.21
C GLN A 57 0.10 18.33 -23.20
N ARG A 58 -0.76 18.07 -24.19
CA ARG A 58 -2.08 18.68 -24.27
C ARG A 58 -3.04 18.18 -23.21
N PHE A 59 -3.07 16.88 -22.92
CA PHE A 59 -3.88 16.35 -21.82
C PHE A 59 -3.41 16.88 -20.46
N ASN A 60 -2.11 17.15 -20.32
CA ASN A 60 -1.56 17.81 -19.13
C ASN A 60 -1.89 19.32 -19.08
N GLN A 61 -2.00 20.01 -20.23
CA GLN A 61 -2.28 21.45 -20.32
C GLN A 61 -3.76 21.83 -20.30
N THR A 62 -4.66 20.96 -20.80
CA THR A 62 -6.12 21.20 -20.73
C THR A 62 -6.67 20.96 -19.32
N GLY A 63 -5.81 20.61 -18.37
CA GLY A 63 -6.09 20.54 -16.95
C GLY A 63 -5.93 21.92 -16.27
N GLU A 64 -6.66 22.95 -16.71
CA GLU A 64 -7.14 23.91 -15.71
C GLU A 64 -8.18 23.16 -14.87
N GLY A 65 -7.70 22.48 -13.81
CA GLY A 65 -8.54 21.80 -12.83
C GLY A 65 -8.33 20.29 -12.64
N PHE A 66 -7.27 19.67 -13.17
CA PHE A 66 -6.90 18.30 -12.78
C PHE A 66 -5.45 18.16 -12.30
N SER A 67 -4.82 19.26 -11.92
CA SER A 67 -3.75 19.26 -10.91
C SER A 67 -4.36 19.33 -9.50
N ASP A 68 -5.31 18.46 -9.25
CA ASP A 68 -5.56 17.97 -7.91
C ASP A 68 -5.61 16.45 -8.09
N HIS A 69 -4.44 15.81 -8.09
CA HIS A 69 -4.37 14.55 -7.38
C HIS A 69 -4.61 14.86 -5.90
N ALA A 70 -5.80 15.41 -5.57
CA ALA A 70 -6.30 15.36 -4.23
C ALA A 70 -6.25 13.88 -3.93
N ILE A 71 -5.37 13.52 -3.00
CA ILE A 71 -5.60 12.35 -2.19
C ILE A 71 -7.09 12.40 -1.88
N PRO A 72 -7.90 11.39 -2.29
CA PRO A 72 -9.30 11.34 -1.95
C PRO A 72 -9.41 11.77 -0.50
N ARG A 73 -10.30 12.70 -0.16
CA ARG A 73 -10.31 13.38 1.14
C ARG A 73 -10.23 12.38 2.31
N GLU A 74 -10.75 11.19 2.06
CA GLU A 74 -10.69 9.95 2.84
C GLU A 74 -9.25 9.49 3.14
N LEU A 75 -8.37 9.43 2.14
CA LEU A 75 -6.98 8.99 2.27
C LEU A 75 -6.10 10.07 2.93
N ALA A 76 -6.43 11.36 2.78
CA ALA A 76 -5.78 12.45 3.53
C ALA A 76 -6.17 12.42 5.01
N GLY A 77 -7.43 12.04 5.29
CA GLY A 77 -7.91 11.74 6.64
C GLY A 77 -7.18 10.55 7.25
N LEU A 78 -6.97 9.47 6.48
CA LEU A 78 -6.24 8.28 6.91
C LEU A 78 -4.78 8.59 7.25
N LEU A 79 -4.09 9.37 6.42
CA LEU A 79 -2.71 9.79 6.67
C LEU A 79 -2.62 10.70 7.90
N SER A 80 -3.55 11.63 8.05
CA SER A 80 -3.61 12.49 9.24
C SER A 80 -3.85 11.70 10.52
N ALA A 81 -4.67 10.65 10.46
CA ALA A 81 -4.92 9.74 11.57
C ALA A 81 -3.69 8.87 11.91
N LEU A 82 -2.98 8.37 10.89
CA LEU A 82 -1.79 7.51 11.07
C LEU A 82 -0.60 8.26 11.68
N PHE A 83 -0.39 9.51 11.30
CA PHE A 83 0.81 10.26 11.69
C PHE A 83 0.56 11.37 12.71
N GLY A 84 -0.70 11.61 13.09
CA GLY A 84 -1.07 12.63 14.08
C GLY A 84 -0.78 14.08 13.66
N LYS A 85 -0.42 14.31 12.38
CA LYS A 85 -0.15 15.62 11.80
C LYS A 85 -0.86 15.72 10.45
N ARG A 86 -1.29 16.92 10.07
CA ARG A 86 -1.83 17.17 8.74
C ARG A 86 -0.68 17.19 7.74
N TYR A 87 -0.62 16.20 6.87
CA TYR A 87 0.33 16.19 5.74
C TYR A 87 -0.31 16.89 4.56
N SER A 88 0.44 17.76 3.89
CA SER A 88 0.01 18.32 2.61
C SER A 88 0.39 17.35 1.49
N LEU A 89 -0.32 17.46 0.37
CA LEU A 89 -0.04 16.68 -0.83
C LEU A 89 1.38 16.84 -1.35
N GLN A 90 1.97 18.01 -1.19
CA GLN A 90 3.33 18.30 -1.65
C GLN A 90 4.38 17.51 -0.86
N ASP A 91 4.09 17.18 0.40
CA ASP A 91 5.00 16.42 1.26
C ASP A 91 5.04 14.92 0.87
N LEU A 92 3.94 14.41 0.30
CA LEU A 92 3.77 13.00 -0.06
C LEU A 92 3.83 12.73 -1.58
N SER A 93 3.81 13.78 -2.40
CA SER A 93 3.93 13.68 -3.86
C SER A 93 5.37 13.39 -4.31
N SER A 94 6.35 13.44 -3.40
CA SER A 94 7.68 12.95 -3.71
C SER A 94 7.65 11.42 -3.74
N PRO A 95 8.11 10.76 -4.82
CA PRO A 95 8.20 9.30 -4.89
C PRO A 95 8.97 8.73 -3.68
N ASP A 96 9.97 9.46 -3.18
CA ASP A 96 10.73 9.15 -1.97
C ASP A 96 9.88 9.06 -0.69
N ALA A 97 8.88 9.93 -0.51
CA ALA A 97 8.07 9.94 0.71
C ALA A 97 7.13 8.74 0.78
N LEU A 98 6.53 8.37 -0.35
CA LEU A 98 5.67 7.19 -0.46
C LEU A 98 6.48 5.89 -0.31
N GLU A 99 7.69 5.85 -0.88
CA GLU A 99 8.60 4.73 -0.72
C GLU A 99 9.01 4.55 0.74
N LYS A 100 9.40 5.64 1.42
CA LYS A 100 9.73 5.63 2.86
C LYS A 100 8.56 5.19 3.73
N LEU A 101 7.34 5.63 3.40
CA LEU A 101 6.13 5.19 4.09
C LEU A 101 5.89 3.69 3.91
N THR A 102 5.99 3.21 2.67
CA THR A 102 5.83 1.78 2.36
C THR A 102 6.87 0.95 3.10
N ALA A 103 8.13 1.39 3.10
CA ALA A 103 9.21 0.74 3.85
C ALA A 103 8.93 0.72 5.36
N SER A 104 8.46 1.84 5.93
CA SER A 104 8.14 1.93 7.36
C SER A 104 7.00 0.99 7.77
N LEU A 105 5.93 0.93 6.97
CA LEU A 105 4.81 0.01 7.19
C LEU A 105 5.26 -1.45 7.09
N ASN A 106 6.10 -1.77 6.10
CA ASN A 106 6.67 -3.10 5.96
C ASN A 106 7.47 -3.50 7.21
N THR A 107 8.34 -2.62 7.69
CA THR A 107 9.09 -2.87 8.93
C THR A 107 8.15 -3.14 10.11
N VAL A 108 7.12 -2.32 10.31
CA VAL A 108 6.16 -2.53 11.41
C VAL A 108 5.45 -3.88 11.28
N PHE A 109 4.95 -4.22 10.09
CA PHE A 109 4.25 -5.49 9.88
C PHE A 109 5.18 -6.71 10.04
N ASP A 110 6.42 -6.62 9.56
CA ASP A 110 7.39 -7.71 9.67
C ASP A 110 7.85 -7.90 11.12
N THR A 111 8.09 -6.80 11.86
CA THR A 111 8.40 -6.88 13.30
C THR A 111 7.25 -7.47 14.10
N LEU A 112 6.00 -7.09 13.80
CA LEU A 112 4.83 -7.70 14.44
C LEU A 112 4.75 -9.20 14.16
N ASN A 113 4.91 -9.62 12.90
CA ASN A 113 4.92 -11.05 12.56
C ASN A 113 6.04 -11.81 13.27
N GLN A 114 7.24 -11.22 13.40
CA GLN A 114 8.37 -11.81 14.12
C GLN A 114 8.06 -12.00 15.62
N ILE A 115 7.54 -10.98 16.29
CA ILE A 115 7.17 -11.04 17.72
C ILE A 115 6.14 -12.16 17.94
N ILE A 116 5.13 -12.23 17.08
CA ILE A 116 4.09 -13.27 17.14
C ILE A 116 4.73 -14.66 16.97
N GLY A 117 5.62 -14.83 15.99
CA GLY A 117 6.32 -16.08 15.76
C GLY A 117 7.13 -16.54 16.98
N VAL A 118 7.86 -15.63 17.63
CA VAL A 118 8.64 -15.93 18.84
C VAL A 118 7.74 -16.32 20.02
N ILE A 119 6.65 -15.59 20.24
CA ILE A 119 5.70 -15.90 21.33
C ILE A 119 5.12 -17.30 21.13
N GLN A 120 4.73 -17.64 19.90
CA GLN A 120 4.15 -18.94 19.61
C GLN A 120 5.14 -20.08 19.72
N SER A 121 6.34 -19.95 19.17
CA SER A 121 7.38 -20.99 19.26
C SER A 121 7.77 -21.27 20.71
N THR A 122 7.71 -20.26 21.57
CA THR A 122 8.03 -20.37 23.00
C THR A 122 6.89 -20.97 23.82
N LEU A 123 5.61 -20.69 23.50
CA LEU A 123 4.47 -21.06 24.33
C LEU A 123 3.57 -22.18 23.79
N ARG A 124 3.39 -22.28 22.48
CA ARG A 124 2.46 -23.23 21.85
C ARG A 124 3.25 -24.28 21.08
N ARG A 125 3.26 -25.50 21.61
CA ARG A 125 3.87 -26.70 20.98
C ARG A 125 3.18 -27.17 19.69
N LYS A 126 2.14 -26.45 19.22
CA LYS A 126 1.33 -26.82 18.05
C LYS A 126 1.40 -25.69 17.04
N GLU A 127 2.00 -25.99 15.88
CA GLU A 127 2.02 -25.14 14.69
C GLU A 127 0.59 -24.83 14.28
N THR A 128 0.07 -23.71 14.79
CA THR A 128 -1.11 -23.11 14.18
C THR A 128 -0.52 -21.99 13.35
N GLU A 129 -0.43 -22.19 12.04
CA GLU A 129 -0.02 -21.12 11.12
C GLU A 129 -0.96 -19.94 11.35
N LEU A 130 -0.46 -18.91 12.01
CA LEU A 130 -1.16 -17.65 12.06
C LEU A 130 -0.99 -16.98 10.71
N GLU A 131 -2.11 -16.52 10.18
CA GLU A 131 -2.12 -15.61 9.05
C GLU A 131 -1.27 -14.38 9.41
N THR A 132 -0.46 -13.93 8.44
CA THR A 132 0.32 -12.69 8.64
C THR A 132 -0.62 -11.51 8.88
N ILE A 133 -0.16 -10.51 9.62
CA ILE A 133 -0.94 -9.29 9.84
C ILE A 133 -1.42 -8.65 8.52
N ARG A 134 -0.63 -8.77 7.44
CA ARG A 134 -1.00 -8.31 6.09
C ARG A 134 -2.20 -9.09 5.53
N LEU A 135 -2.21 -10.41 5.66
CA LEU A 135 -3.31 -11.27 5.22
C LEU A 135 -4.58 -10.96 6.02
N VAL A 136 -4.47 -10.84 7.35
CA VAL A 136 -5.61 -10.49 8.23
C VAL A 136 -6.20 -9.12 7.88
N ILE A 137 -5.36 -8.11 7.63
CA ILE A 137 -5.81 -6.79 7.19
C ILE A 137 -6.48 -6.89 5.81
N GLY A 138 -5.85 -7.60 4.86
CA GLY A 138 -6.37 -7.79 3.51
C GLY A 138 -7.75 -8.45 3.50
N SER A 139 -7.93 -9.54 4.25
CA SER A 139 -9.20 -10.26 4.35
C SER A 139 -10.31 -9.42 5.03
N ASN A 140 -9.95 -8.61 6.03
CA ASN A 140 -10.92 -7.69 6.66
C ASN A 140 -11.35 -6.56 5.71
N ILE A 141 -10.45 -6.02 4.89
CA ILE A 141 -10.78 -4.99 3.88
C ILE A 141 -11.63 -5.59 2.75
N ALA A 142 -11.29 -6.80 2.29
CA ALA A 142 -12.03 -7.50 1.23
C ALA A 142 -13.42 -7.98 1.68
N GLY A 143 -13.72 -7.96 2.99
CA GLY A 143 -14.93 -8.57 3.55
C GLY A 143 -14.94 -10.10 3.47
N GLU A 144 -13.79 -10.69 3.16
CA GLU A 144 -13.60 -12.13 2.92
C GLU A 144 -13.07 -12.87 4.13
N SER A 145 -13.07 -12.25 5.33
CA SER A 145 -12.56 -12.84 6.58
C SER A 145 -13.10 -14.27 6.79
N PRO A 146 -12.31 -15.33 6.49
CA PRO A 146 -12.83 -16.70 6.41
C PRO A 146 -13.28 -17.26 7.76
N ARG A 147 -12.91 -16.58 8.85
CA ARG A 147 -13.18 -16.99 10.23
C ARG A 147 -13.92 -15.94 11.07
N GLY A 148 -14.30 -14.80 10.49
CA GLY A 148 -14.87 -13.68 11.26
C GLY A 148 -13.91 -13.11 12.33
N ASP A 149 -12.64 -13.51 12.31
CA ASP A 149 -11.61 -12.98 13.19
C ASP A 149 -11.27 -11.56 12.73
N SER A 150 -11.92 -10.59 13.36
CA SER A 150 -11.59 -9.19 13.18
C SER A 150 -10.12 -8.95 13.55
N LEU A 151 -9.49 -7.97 12.91
CA LEU A 151 -8.16 -7.49 13.28
C LEU A 151 -8.04 -7.26 14.81
N GLN A 152 -9.11 -6.81 15.45
CA GLN A 152 -9.17 -6.62 16.89
C GLN A 152 -9.04 -7.94 17.67
N ASN A 153 -9.71 -9.00 17.24
CA ASN A 153 -9.57 -10.33 17.83
C ASN A 153 -8.15 -10.88 17.64
N TYR A 154 -7.57 -10.69 16.45
CA TYR A 154 -6.18 -11.07 16.18
C TYR A 154 -5.20 -10.35 17.12
N LEU A 155 -5.30 -9.02 17.25
CA LEU A 155 -4.47 -8.23 18.17
C LEU A 155 -4.68 -8.63 19.64
N LYS A 156 -5.90 -8.99 20.03
CA LYS A 156 -6.18 -9.50 21.37
C LYS A 156 -5.45 -10.83 21.62
N GLN A 157 -5.46 -11.76 20.67
CA GLN A 157 -4.73 -13.02 20.79
C GLN A 157 -3.22 -12.80 20.96
N ILE A 158 -2.64 -11.83 20.25
CA ILE A 158 -1.22 -11.46 20.42
C ILE A 158 -0.96 -10.96 21.83
N LYS A 159 -1.78 -10.02 22.32
CA LYS A 159 -1.66 -9.46 23.67
C LYS A 159 -1.73 -10.56 24.73
N ASP A 160 -2.71 -11.44 24.62
CA ASP A 160 -2.92 -12.51 25.59
C ASP A 160 -1.73 -13.49 25.58
N ALA A 161 -1.23 -13.85 24.40
CA ALA A 161 -0.06 -14.71 24.26
C ALA A 161 1.23 -14.06 24.81
N PHE A 162 1.41 -12.75 24.62
CA PHE A 162 2.52 -12.00 25.22
C PHE A 162 2.44 -11.99 26.76
N LEU A 163 1.26 -11.73 27.32
CA LEU A 163 1.06 -11.71 28.79
C LEU A 163 1.34 -13.08 29.42
N VAL A 164 0.88 -14.15 28.77
CA VAL A 164 1.18 -15.53 29.21
C VAL A 164 2.69 -15.79 29.17
N SER A 165 3.38 -15.36 28.10
CA SER A 165 4.83 -15.54 27.95
C SER A 165 5.58 -14.82 29.05
N HIS A 166 5.22 -13.56 29.30
CA HIS A 166 5.87 -12.74 30.30
C HIS A 166 5.69 -13.30 31.71
N LYS A 167 4.49 -13.79 32.02
CA LYS A 167 4.21 -14.43 33.32
C LYS A 167 5.00 -15.73 33.50
N ALA A 168 5.05 -16.58 32.48
CA ALA A 168 5.83 -17.82 32.52
C ALA A 168 7.33 -17.52 32.69
N PHE A 169 7.84 -16.51 32.00
CA PHE A 169 9.22 -16.05 32.14
C PHE A 169 9.51 -15.53 33.56
N GLN A 170 8.64 -14.71 34.14
CA GLN A 170 8.79 -14.24 35.53
C GLN A 170 8.83 -15.40 36.52
N GLN A 171 7.95 -16.40 36.35
CA GLN A 171 7.92 -17.58 37.22
C GLN A 171 9.20 -18.42 37.09
N ALA A 172 9.69 -18.64 35.87
CA ALA A 172 10.93 -19.37 35.63
C ALA A 172 12.15 -18.63 36.20
N ALA A 173 12.21 -17.30 36.03
CA ALA A 173 13.27 -16.47 36.59
C ALA A 173 13.27 -16.51 38.12
N GLN A 174 12.09 -16.41 38.76
CA GLN A 174 11.95 -16.54 40.21
C GLN A 174 12.41 -17.92 40.71
N ALA A 175 12.01 -19.00 40.02
CA ALA A 175 12.44 -20.35 40.36
C ALA A 175 13.98 -20.50 40.27
N LYS A 176 14.59 -20.01 39.17
CA LYS A 176 16.05 -20.04 39.02
C LYS A 176 16.80 -19.16 40.00
N MET A 177 16.27 -17.99 40.35
CA MET A 177 16.83 -17.19 41.44
C MET A 177 16.79 -17.96 42.76
N GLY A 178 15.69 -18.65 43.05
CA GLY A 178 15.56 -19.49 44.24
C GLY A 178 16.57 -20.64 44.28
N GLU A 179 16.77 -21.33 43.15
CA GLU A 179 17.80 -22.37 43.03
C GLU A 179 19.21 -21.82 43.27
N ILE A 180 19.56 -20.69 42.65
CA ILE A 180 20.87 -20.05 42.85
C ILE A 180 21.07 -19.64 44.30
N LEU A 181 20.06 -19.04 44.94
CA LEU A 181 20.14 -18.65 46.35
C LEU A 181 20.27 -19.87 47.27
N GLN A 182 19.63 -21.00 46.94
CA GLN A 182 19.80 -22.26 47.68
C GLN A 182 21.18 -22.88 47.50
N GLU A 183 21.82 -22.74 46.33
CA GLU A 183 23.19 -23.19 46.12
C GLU A 183 24.23 -22.30 46.79
N LEU A 184 23.90 -21.03 47.03
CA LEU A 184 24.77 -20.04 47.68
C LEU A 184 24.56 -19.94 49.19
N ASP A 185 23.61 -20.67 49.77
CA ASP A 185 23.32 -20.68 51.21
C ASP A 185 24.49 -21.33 51.97
N PRO A 186 25.25 -20.57 52.79
CA PRO A 186 26.46 -21.07 53.45
C PRO A 186 26.17 -22.00 54.64
N GLU A 187 24.91 -22.19 55.03
CA GLU A 187 24.51 -23.15 56.08
C GLU A 187 24.15 -24.56 55.53
N ARG A 188 24.63 -24.86 54.32
CA ARG A 188 24.73 -26.22 53.78
C ARG A 188 26.15 -26.77 53.81
#